data_AF-A0A915LQ50-F1
#
_entry.id   AF-A0A915LQ50-F1
#
_cell.length_a   1.000
_cell.length_b   1.000
_cell.length_c   1.000
_cell.angle_alpha   90.00
_cell.angle_beta   90.00
_cell.angle_gamma   90.00
#
_symmetry.space_group_name_H-M   'P 1'
#
loop_
_entity.id
_entity.type
_entity.pdbx_description
1 polymer ?
#
loop_
_entity_poly.entity_id
_entity_poly.type
_entity_poly.pdbx_seq_one_letter_code
_entity_poly.pdbx_strand_id
1 'polypeptide(L)'
;MKKFREFNGQQKHFERCVSGYRTKCRRHITVSLIEASYGYLCNEGYEIFVGSAECLMELDQQSNVKGCHDKTLLEIEEANNEQNGTVVNRLERMCNALNYFSECVRPPIRQSCGNEAWNVIFRVLKDTSR
;
A
#
# COMPACT_ATOMS: atom_id res chain seq x y z
N MET A 1 -11.58 2.64 14.05
CA MET A 1 -12.68 3.08 13.15
C MET A 1 -12.84 4.59 12.92
N LYS A 2 -12.83 5.47 13.94
CA LYS A 2 -13.05 6.93 13.73
C LYS A 2 -12.04 7.56 12.75
N LYS A 3 -10.75 7.21 12.88
CA LYS A 3 -9.68 7.65 11.97
C LYS A 3 -9.89 7.25 10.51
N PHE A 4 -10.45 6.06 10.24
CA PHE A 4 -10.68 5.60 8.86
C PHE A 4 -11.84 6.35 8.19
N ARG A 5 -12.85 6.77 8.97
CA ARG A 5 -13.90 7.67 8.46
C ARG A 5 -13.38 9.06 8.12
N GLU A 6 -12.49 9.60 8.95
CA GLU A 6 -11.79 10.86 8.67
C GLU A 6 -10.93 10.73 7.40
N PHE A 7 -10.23 9.61 7.25
CA PHE A 7 -9.45 9.26 6.07
C PHE A 7 -10.29 9.22 4.78
N ASN A 8 -11.46 8.57 4.79
CA ASN A 8 -12.38 8.58 3.65
C ASN A 8 -12.85 10.00 3.30
N GLY A 9 -13.01 10.87 4.30
CA GLY A 9 -13.28 12.29 4.09
C GLY A 9 -12.15 12.96 3.31
N GLN A 10 -10.91 12.74 3.71
CA GLN A 10 -9.73 13.27 3.02
C GLN A 10 -9.62 12.76 1.58
N GLN A 11 -9.92 11.49 1.32
CA GLN A 11 -9.92 10.95 -0.04
C GLN A 11 -10.94 11.67 -0.94
N LYS A 12 -12.16 11.94 -0.43
CA LYS A 12 -13.16 12.72 -1.17
C LYS A 12 -12.74 14.17 -1.43
N HIS A 13 -11.95 14.76 -0.53
CA HIS A 13 -11.35 16.08 -0.75
C HIS A 13 -10.26 16.02 -1.83
N PHE A 14 -9.40 15.00 -1.79
CA PHE A 14 -8.38 14.76 -2.79
C PHE A 14 -9.00 14.59 -4.18
N GLU A 15 -10.00 13.73 -4.34
CA GLU A 15 -10.67 13.48 -5.62
C GLU A 15 -11.27 14.75 -6.23
N ARG A 16 -11.87 15.61 -5.40
CA ARG A 16 -12.39 16.92 -5.85
C ARG A 16 -11.25 17.84 -6.30
N CYS A 17 -10.19 17.92 -5.51
CA CYS A 17 -9.02 18.76 -5.82
C CYS A 17 -8.37 18.37 -7.16
N VAL A 18 -8.18 17.07 -7.41
CA VAL A 18 -7.47 16.60 -8.62
C VAL A 18 -8.37 16.47 -9.85
N SER A 19 -9.71 16.53 -9.68
CA SER A 19 -10.68 16.32 -10.77
C SER A 19 -10.40 17.16 -12.03
N GLY A 20 -10.09 18.46 -11.86
CA GLY A 20 -9.77 19.37 -12.97
C GLY A 20 -8.40 19.14 -13.61
N TYR A 21 -7.50 18.42 -12.93
CA TYR A 21 -6.18 18.09 -13.43
C TYR A 21 -6.15 16.76 -14.19
N ARG A 22 -7.09 15.83 -13.92
CA ARG A 22 -7.15 14.52 -14.60
C ARG A 22 -7.26 14.64 -16.12
N THR A 23 -7.94 15.66 -16.61
CA THR A 23 -8.08 15.92 -18.05
C THR A 23 -6.79 16.45 -18.70
N LYS A 24 -5.96 17.15 -17.93
CA LYS A 24 -4.69 17.75 -18.37
C LYS A 24 -3.50 16.81 -18.16
N CYS A 25 -3.52 16.01 -17.10
CA CYS A 25 -2.45 15.11 -16.67
C CYS A 25 -2.99 13.69 -16.51
N ARG A 26 -3.28 13.02 -17.63
CA ARG A 26 -3.96 11.71 -17.67
C ARG A 26 -3.19 10.55 -17.02
N ARG A 27 -1.88 10.70 -16.74
CA ARG A 27 -1.01 9.66 -16.18
C ARG A 27 -0.11 10.21 -15.08
N HIS A 28 -0.65 11.06 -14.21
CA HIS A 28 0.13 11.55 -13.09
C HIS A 28 0.33 10.45 -12.05
N ILE A 29 1.56 9.95 -11.91
CA ILE A 29 1.88 8.75 -11.10
C ILE A 29 1.36 8.82 -9.66
N THR A 30 1.52 9.95 -8.97
CA THR A 30 1.02 10.13 -7.60
C THR A 30 -0.50 10.08 -7.50
N VAL A 31 -1.20 10.60 -8.52
CA VAL A 31 -2.67 10.60 -8.54
C VAL A 31 -3.16 9.17 -8.77
N SER A 32 -2.56 8.47 -9.74
CA SER A 32 -2.86 7.06 -10.00
C SER A 32 -2.60 6.19 -8.78
N LEU A 33 -1.50 6.41 -8.05
CA LEU A 33 -1.15 5.65 -6.86
C LEU A 33 -2.15 5.85 -5.73
N ILE A 34 -2.58 7.10 -5.48
CA ILE A 34 -3.59 7.43 -4.47
C ILE A 34 -4.96 6.84 -4.84
N GLU A 35 -5.35 6.87 -6.10
CA GLU A 35 -6.61 6.27 -6.57
C GLU A 35 -6.58 4.74 -6.46
N ALA A 36 -5.49 4.11 -6.91
CA ALA A 36 -5.30 2.67 -6.84
C ALA A 36 -5.33 2.14 -5.40
N SER A 37 -4.69 2.86 -4.47
CA SER A 37 -4.64 2.45 -3.06
C SER A 37 -5.89 2.91 -2.30
N TYR A 38 -6.00 4.21 -2.07
CA TYR A 38 -7.01 4.78 -1.18
C TYR A 38 -8.39 4.84 -1.84
N GLY A 39 -8.46 5.00 -3.15
CA GLY A 39 -9.74 4.90 -3.88
C GLY A 39 -10.34 3.50 -3.74
N TYR A 40 -9.53 2.44 -3.85
CA TYR A 40 -10.00 1.07 -3.60
C TYR A 40 -10.43 0.87 -2.14
N LEU A 41 -9.60 1.26 -1.17
CA LEU A 41 -9.88 1.08 0.26
C LEU A 41 -11.11 1.89 0.75
N CYS A 42 -11.39 3.03 0.13
CA CYS A 42 -12.57 3.85 0.45
C CYS A 42 -13.86 3.39 -0.26
N ASN A 43 -13.76 2.45 -1.20
CA ASN A 43 -14.89 1.98 -2.02
C ASN A 43 -14.98 0.44 -1.98
N GLU A 44 -14.58 -0.25 -3.07
CA GLU A 44 -14.75 -1.70 -3.22
C GLU A 44 -14.12 -2.52 -2.08
N GLY A 45 -12.98 -2.09 -1.56
CA GLY A 45 -12.27 -2.76 -0.47
C GLY A 45 -12.77 -2.39 0.92
N TYR A 46 -13.70 -1.45 1.06
CA TYR A 46 -14.04 -0.80 2.33
C TYR A 46 -14.52 -1.78 3.39
N GLU A 47 -15.57 -2.54 3.11
CA GLU A 47 -16.20 -3.44 4.10
C GLU A 47 -15.22 -4.51 4.59
N ILE A 48 -14.44 -5.10 3.68
CA ILE A 48 -13.45 -6.12 4.02
C ILE A 48 -12.31 -5.51 4.83
N PHE A 49 -11.78 -4.35 4.39
CA PHE A 49 -10.68 -3.69 5.10
C PHE A 49 -11.10 -3.29 6.52
N VAL A 50 -12.28 -2.69 6.67
CA VAL A 50 -12.87 -2.31 7.96
C VAL A 50 -13.10 -3.56 8.82
N GLY A 51 -13.70 -4.61 8.27
CA GLY A 51 -13.94 -5.86 8.99
C GLY A 51 -12.66 -6.56 9.47
N SER A 52 -11.54 -6.40 8.76
CA SER A 52 -10.23 -6.97 9.11
C SER A 52 -9.29 -6.00 9.82
N ALA A 53 -9.67 -4.73 10.00
CA ALA A 53 -8.75 -3.67 10.42
C ALA A 53 -8.15 -3.92 11.81
N GLU A 54 -8.96 -4.35 12.78
CA GLU A 54 -8.49 -4.60 14.15
C GLU A 54 -7.46 -5.73 14.18
N CYS A 55 -7.75 -6.85 13.51
CA CYS A 55 -6.80 -7.96 13.38
C CYS A 55 -5.50 -7.52 12.69
N LEU A 56 -5.60 -6.79 11.58
CA LEU A 56 -4.42 -6.31 10.85
C LEU A 56 -3.56 -5.38 11.72
N MET A 57 -4.18 -4.51 12.52
CA MET A 57 -3.48 -3.61 13.44
C MET A 57 -2.78 -4.35 14.59
N GLU A 58 -3.37 -5.42 15.11
CA GLU A 58 -2.74 -6.26 16.13
C GLU A 58 -1.59 -7.07 15.53
N LEU A 59 -1.79 -7.61 14.33
CA LEU A 59 -0.80 -8.38 13.60
C LEU A 59 0.43 -7.54 13.24
N ASP A 60 0.23 -6.28 12.85
CA ASP A 60 1.30 -5.31 12.54
C ASP A 60 2.25 -5.05 13.72
N GLN A 61 1.76 -5.22 14.96
CA GLN A 61 2.57 -5.06 16.18
C GLN A 61 3.42 -6.30 16.50
N GLN A 62 3.17 -7.43 15.85
CA GLN A 62 3.93 -8.66 16.09
C GLN A 62 5.33 -8.56 15.51
N SER A 63 6.32 -9.08 16.23
CA SER A 63 7.74 -8.93 15.89
C SER A 63 8.11 -9.52 14.52
N ASN A 64 7.47 -10.61 14.11
CA ASN A 64 7.66 -11.23 12.80
C ASN A 64 7.17 -10.33 11.65
N VAL A 65 6.01 -9.69 11.80
CA VAL A 65 5.45 -8.77 10.79
C VAL A 65 6.21 -7.46 10.78
N LYS A 66 6.50 -6.90 11.96
CA LYS A 66 7.38 -5.74 12.07
C LYS A 66 8.74 -5.97 11.40
N GLY A 67 9.33 -7.16 11.56
CA GLY A 67 10.57 -7.52 10.88
C GLY A 67 10.46 -7.49 9.35
N CYS A 68 9.32 -7.89 8.79
CA CYS A 68 9.04 -7.74 7.36
C CYS A 68 9.04 -6.26 6.94
N HIS A 69 8.37 -5.40 7.72
CA HIS A 69 8.31 -3.96 7.48
C HIS A 69 9.68 -3.30 7.55
N ASP A 70 10.41 -3.52 8.65
CA ASP A 70 11.71 -2.90 8.90
C ASP A 70 12.72 -3.26 7.81
N LYS A 71 12.78 -4.54 7.41
CA LYS A 71 13.67 -4.97 6.32
C LYS A 71 13.28 -4.38 4.97
N THR A 72 11.97 -4.33 4.66
CA THR A 72 11.49 -3.74 3.40
C THR A 72 11.83 -2.25 3.33
N LEU A 73 11.63 -1.53 4.44
CA LEU A 73 11.92 -0.11 4.52
C LEU A 73 13.41 0.16 4.33
N LEU A 74 14.27 -0.62 4.98
CA LEU A 74 15.72 -0.53 4.83
C LEU A 74 16.15 -0.71 3.37
N GLU A 75 15.66 -1.73 2.67
CA GLU A 75 15.99 -1.98 1.26
C GLU A 75 15.55 -0.81 0.34
N ILE A 76 14.38 -0.23 0.60
CA ILE A 76 13.88 0.93 -0.15
C ILE A 76 14.75 2.16 0.13
N GLU A 77 15.13 2.40 1.38
CA GLU A 77 15.99 3.52 1.78
C GLU A 77 17.38 3.39 1.16
N GLU A 78 17.98 2.21 1.20
CA GLU A 78 19.27 1.93 0.57
C GLU A 78 19.22 2.12 -0.95
N ALA A 79 18.18 1.60 -1.61
CA ALA A 79 17.98 1.81 -3.05
C ALA A 79 17.80 3.29 -3.40
N ASN A 80 17.18 4.07 -2.50
CA ASN A 80 16.97 5.50 -2.70
C ASN A 80 18.23 6.35 -2.50
N ASN A 81 19.13 5.91 -1.61
CA ASN A 81 20.37 6.61 -1.24
C ASN A 81 21.57 6.23 -2.13
N GLU A 82 21.41 5.25 -3.02
CA GLU A 82 22.45 4.81 -3.95
C GLU A 82 22.76 5.91 -4.99
N GLN A 83 23.91 6.58 -4.85
CA GLN A 83 24.27 7.74 -5.68
C GLN A 83 24.68 7.38 -7.12
N ASN A 84 25.11 6.14 -7.37
CA ASN A 84 25.67 5.69 -8.66
C ASN A 84 24.79 4.67 -9.39
N GLY A 85 23.57 4.41 -8.88
CA GLY A 85 22.63 3.47 -9.50
C GLY A 85 21.88 4.08 -10.67
N THR A 86 21.63 3.29 -11.72
CA THR A 86 20.68 3.72 -12.77
C THR A 86 19.26 3.76 -12.20
N VAL A 87 18.38 4.56 -12.81
CA VAL A 87 16.95 4.57 -12.46
C VAL A 87 16.34 3.17 -12.57
N VAL A 88 16.79 2.39 -13.56
CA VAL A 88 16.33 1.00 -13.76
C VAL A 88 16.72 0.11 -12.58
N ASN A 89 17.98 0.17 -12.13
CA ASN A 89 18.44 -0.62 -10.99
C ASN A 89 17.69 -0.24 -9.70
N ARG A 90 17.45 1.06 -9.48
CA ARG A 90 16.68 1.54 -8.32
C ARG A 90 15.24 1.01 -8.34
N LEU A 91 14.58 1.04 -9.49
CA LEU A 91 13.23 0.49 -9.65
C LEU A 91 13.21 -1.03 -9.42
N GLU A 92 14.20 -1.76 -9.92
CA GLU A 92 14.32 -3.21 -9.69
C GLU A 92 14.50 -3.54 -8.22
N ARG A 93 15.37 -2.82 -7.49
CA ARG A 93 15.52 -2.97 -6.03
C ARG A 93 14.23 -2.69 -5.28
N MET A 94 13.52 -1.63 -5.64
CA MET A 94 12.22 -1.30 -5.03
C MET A 94 11.17 -2.40 -5.29
N CYS A 95 11.12 -2.93 -6.51
CA CYS A 95 10.25 -4.06 -6.85
C CYS A 95 10.60 -5.31 -6.03
N ASN A 96 11.89 -5.62 -5.87
CA ASN A 96 12.35 -6.75 -5.06
C ASN A 96 12.00 -6.59 -3.59
N ALA A 97 12.14 -5.38 -3.03
CA ALA A 97 11.72 -5.09 -1.66
C ALA A 97 10.21 -5.29 -1.47
N LEU A 98 9.38 -4.82 -2.41
CA LEU A 98 7.93 -5.00 -2.36
C LEU A 98 7.50 -6.46 -2.54
N ASN A 99 8.19 -7.23 -3.39
CA ASN A 99 7.96 -8.66 -3.53
C ASN A 99 8.30 -9.41 -2.24
N TYR A 100 9.45 -9.11 -1.63
CA TYR A 100 9.83 -9.65 -0.33
C TYR A 100 8.77 -9.33 0.73
N PHE A 101 8.31 -8.07 0.80
CA PHE A 101 7.26 -7.66 1.73
C PHE A 101 5.99 -8.51 1.56
N SER A 102 5.49 -8.59 0.33
CA SER A 102 4.30 -9.37 -0.02
C SER A 102 4.43 -10.84 0.41
N GLU A 103 5.58 -11.47 0.15
CA GLU A 103 5.83 -12.86 0.53
C GLU A 103 5.94 -13.04 2.05
N CYS A 104 6.57 -12.09 2.74
CA CYS A 104 6.83 -12.12 4.18
C CYS A 104 5.53 -11.97 4.99
N VAL A 105 4.67 -11.01 4.62
CA VAL A 105 3.44 -10.72 5.37
C VAL A 105 2.25 -11.60 4.96
N ARG A 106 2.30 -12.27 3.79
CA ARG A 106 1.19 -13.10 3.31
C ARG A 106 0.80 -14.23 4.26
N PRO A 107 1.72 -15.11 4.72
CA PRO A 107 1.36 -16.18 5.65
C PRO A 107 0.71 -15.69 6.94
N PRO A 108 1.29 -14.73 7.71
CA PRO A 108 0.69 -14.29 8.97
C PRO A 108 -0.66 -13.60 8.75
N ILE A 109 -0.85 -12.81 7.68
CA ILE A 109 -2.15 -12.19 7.39
C ILE A 109 -3.21 -13.26 7.08
N ARG A 110 -2.89 -14.22 6.22
CA ARG A 110 -3.86 -15.27 5.84
C ARG A 110 -4.24 -16.17 7.01
N GLN A 111 -3.29 -16.45 7.90
CA GLN A 111 -3.49 -17.33 9.06
C GLN A 111 -4.26 -16.62 10.18
N SER A 112 -3.96 -15.35 10.45
CA SER A 112 -4.56 -14.61 11.57
C SER A 112 -5.81 -13.84 11.18
N CYS A 113 -5.82 -13.17 10.03
CA CYS A 113 -6.88 -12.24 9.60
C CYS A 113 -7.69 -12.76 8.40
N GLY A 114 -7.32 -13.90 7.83
CA GLY A 114 -8.05 -14.57 6.75
C GLY A 114 -7.61 -14.18 5.33
N ASN A 115 -8.11 -14.95 4.36
CA ASN A 115 -7.73 -14.79 2.96
C ASN A 115 -8.27 -13.48 2.34
N GLU A 116 -9.43 -13.02 2.80
CA GLU A 116 -10.06 -11.79 2.29
C GLU A 116 -9.26 -10.55 2.69
N ALA A 117 -8.77 -10.50 3.93
CA ALA A 117 -7.84 -9.47 4.40
C ALA A 117 -6.58 -9.41 3.52
N TRP A 118 -5.97 -10.57 3.22
CA TRP A 118 -4.82 -10.65 2.32
C TRP A 118 -5.15 -10.14 0.91
N ASN A 119 -6.31 -10.51 0.36
CA ASN A 119 -6.69 -10.10 -1.00
C ASN A 119 -6.80 -8.57 -1.12
N VAL A 120 -7.31 -7.89 -0.09
CA VAL A 120 -7.36 -6.43 -0.04
C VAL A 120 -5.95 -5.83 -0.07
N ILE A 121 -5.05 -6.30 0.80
CA ILE A 121 -3.66 -5.80 0.90
C ILE A 121 -2.90 -6.07 -0.39
N PHE A 122 -3.01 -7.29 -0.93
CA PHE A 122 -2.36 -7.68 -2.17
C PHE A 122 -2.85 -6.85 -3.37
N ARG A 123 -4.15 -6.53 -3.42
CA ARG A 123 -4.69 -5.67 -4.48
C ARG A 123 -4.08 -4.27 -4.42
N VAL A 124 -3.98 -3.67 -3.22
CA VAL A 124 -3.31 -2.38 -3.05
C VAL A 124 -1.85 -2.46 -3.52
N LEU A 125 -1.07 -3.44 -3.04
CA LEU A 125 0.33 -3.61 -3.44
C LEU A 125 0.50 -3.77 -4.95
N LYS A 126 -0.38 -4.54 -5.59
CA LYS A 126 -0.34 -4.80 -7.03
C LYS A 126 -0.71 -3.55 -7.84
N ASP A 127 -1.76 -2.84 -7.46
CA ASP A 127 -2.26 -1.69 -8.22
C ASP A 127 -1.37 -0.45 -8.05
N THR A 128 -0.60 -0.34 -6.95
CA THR A 128 0.42 0.71 -6.77
C THR A 128 1.75 0.44 -7.46
N SER A 129 1.94 -0.78 -8.00
CA SER A 129 3.18 -1.21 -8.66
C SER A 129 3.04 -1.27 -10.20
N ARG A 130 1.98 -0.68 -10.76
CA ARG A 130 1.64 -0.67 -12.19
C ARG A 130 2.03 0.62 -12.91
#